data_AF-A0A9P8E0K0-F1
#
_entry.id   AF-A0A9P8E0K0-F1
#
_cell.length_a   1.000
_cell.length_b   1.000
_cell.length_c   1.000
_cell.angle_alpha   90.00
_cell.angle_beta   90.00
_cell.angle_gamma   90.00
#
_symmetry.space_group_name_H-M   'P 1'
#
loop_
_entity.id
_entity.type
_entity.pdbx_description
1 polymer ?
#
loop_
_entity_poly.entity_id
_entity_poly.type
_entity_poly.pdbx_seq_one_letter_code
_entity_poly.pdbx_strand_id
1 'polypeptide(L)'
;MHYVRFLKTPKVHVENGSVTLTAVITLTTDLGETFYPHDLQLAATLRQPDQDGDIYLRRTLQWRQDMRSLNVSLDLTRTEIDWPAQLHVHTKENKAAMFDCFEDHASRGHLPGIVSVWSESLNPTKGTFETHRRVERRFTPLTGRTLNIFEDTGESIARHLWDGSLSLTAYLDRVVALRSVHEAPLLESVLSSATYRKLNVLELGCGCGVVGIGLAQTVPDCDVLLTDLPEVDELVERNIEAANPAMSSNIDFAPLDWEAPLPAKVSSRTFDLILVAECIYNSDSIPPLVDTLERLIQRSPKAVILLSTKVRHESEAMFWDLFHSKGFQKKSQTSLPVPGEPGYGYGDSATAVDVYIYQGPNPRSSHSPPGSKSISPA
;
A
#
# COMPACT_ATOMS: atom_id res chain seq x y z
N MET A 1 1.50 12.22 5.63
CA MET A 1 2.76 11.51 5.97
C MET A 1 3.89 12.04 5.11
N HIS A 2 5.14 11.84 5.52
CA HIS A 2 6.31 12.10 4.68
C HIS A 2 7.08 10.80 4.43
N TYR A 3 7.83 10.75 3.35
CA TYR A 3 8.59 9.57 2.91
C TYR A 3 10.03 9.99 2.72
N VAL A 4 10.96 9.19 3.27
CA VAL A 4 12.34 9.24 2.80
C VAL A 4 12.35 8.66 1.38
N ARG A 5 12.90 9.39 0.41
CA ARG A 5 12.95 8.99 -1.00
C ARG A 5 14.35 9.15 -1.57
N PHE A 6 14.80 8.25 -2.45
CA PHE A 6 16.05 8.44 -3.17
C PHE A 6 15.81 9.29 -4.43
N LEU A 7 16.41 10.48 -4.47
CA LEU A 7 16.59 11.25 -5.71
C LEU A 7 17.71 10.66 -6.57
N LYS A 8 18.75 10.13 -5.93
CA LYS A 8 19.76 9.27 -6.54
C LYS A 8 19.89 8.02 -5.71
N THR A 9 19.65 6.88 -6.32
CA THR A 9 19.78 5.57 -5.68
C THR A 9 21.24 5.31 -5.28
N PRO A 10 21.49 4.42 -4.30
CA PRO A 10 22.84 4.15 -3.85
C PRO A 10 23.77 3.65 -4.96
N LYS A 11 24.95 4.28 -5.03
CA LYS A 11 26.05 3.91 -5.92
C LYS A 11 27.31 3.64 -5.13
N VAL A 12 28.00 2.55 -5.44
CA VAL A 12 29.31 2.22 -4.87
C VAL A 12 30.37 2.57 -5.90
N HIS A 13 31.32 3.40 -5.49
CA HIS A 13 32.47 3.82 -6.28
C HIS A 13 33.75 3.25 -5.66
N VAL A 14 34.59 2.65 -6.50
CA VAL A 14 35.93 2.15 -6.12
C VAL A 14 36.97 2.94 -6.91
N GLU A 15 37.73 3.81 -6.23
CA GLU A 15 38.75 4.65 -6.86
C GLU A 15 40.01 4.73 -5.98
N ASN A 16 41.18 4.45 -6.56
CA ASN A 16 42.49 4.56 -5.90
C ASN A 16 42.57 3.87 -4.52
N GLY A 17 41.89 2.73 -4.36
CA GLY A 17 41.83 1.98 -3.10
C GLY A 17 40.82 2.52 -2.07
N SER A 18 40.11 3.61 -2.37
CA SER A 18 38.95 4.09 -1.60
C SER A 18 37.67 3.44 -2.13
N VAL A 19 36.79 3.03 -1.23
CA VAL A 19 35.45 2.54 -1.54
C VAL A 19 34.44 3.45 -0.88
N THR A 20 33.59 4.11 -1.66
CA THR A 20 32.58 5.04 -1.14
C THR A 20 31.21 4.68 -1.68
N LEU A 21 30.22 4.60 -0.80
CA LEU A 21 28.81 4.55 -1.17
C LEU A 21 28.24 5.97 -1.12
N THR A 22 27.58 6.38 -2.19
CA THR A 22 26.88 7.67 -2.27
C THR A 22 25.42 7.50 -2.66
N ALA A 23 24.54 8.33 -2.11
CA ALA A 23 23.14 8.43 -2.51
C ALA A 23 22.66 9.86 -2.26
N VAL A 24 21.49 10.22 -2.81
CA VAL A 24 20.84 11.51 -2.50
C VAL A 24 19.42 11.21 -2.10
N ILE A 25 19.02 11.65 -0.91
CA ILE A 25 17.66 11.50 -0.42
C ILE A 25 16.91 12.82 -0.39
N THR A 26 15.59 12.74 -0.32
CA THR A 26 14.68 13.83 0.05
C THR A 26 13.64 13.31 1.04
N LEU A 27 12.96 14.23 1.73
CA LEU A 27 11.83 13.94 2.59
C LEU A 27 10.65 14.75 2.10
N THR A 28 9.67 14.07 1.50
CA THR A 28 8.50 14.72 0.92
C THR A 28 7.22 13.93 1.17
N THR A 29 6.07 14.55 0.97
CA THR A 29 4.75 13.90 0.98
C THR A 29 4.61 12.85 -0.12
N ASP A 30 3.50 12.10 -0.13
CA ASP A 30 3.23 11.08 -1.16
C ASP A 30 3.19 11.66 -2.59
N LEU A 31 2.71 12.89 -2.78
CA LEU A 31 2.80 13.62 -4.06
C LEU A 31 4.22 14.10 -4.40
N GLY A 32 5.13 14.17 -3.43
CA GLY A 32 6.47 14.70 -3.64
C GLY A 32 6.57 16.23 -3.71
N GLU A 33 5.46 16.95 -3.52
CA GLU A 33 5.41 18.41 -3.69
C GLU A 33 5.81 19.20 -2.44
N THR A 34 5.52 18.65 -1.25
CA THR A 34 5.82 19.31 0.02
C THR A 34 7.01 18.65 0.70
N PHE A 35 8.04 19.44 1.04
CA PHE A 35 9.21 18.98 1.79
C PHE A 35 8.94 18.97 3.30
N TYR A 36 9.60 18.05 4.02
CA TYR A 36 9.47 17.96 5.47
C TYR A 36 9.99 19.23 6.17
N PRO A 37 9.16 19.94 6.97
CA PRO A 37 9.43 21.33 7.37
C PRO A 37 10.19 21.47 8.70
N HIS A 38 10.65 20.38 9.33
CA HIS A 38 11.32 20.44 10.65
C HIS A 38 12.72 19.84 10.62
N ASP A 39 13.55 20.24 11.57
CA ASP A 39 14.84 19.59 11.81
C ASP A 39 14.63 18.15 12.30
N LEU A 40 15.37 17.21 11.71
CA LEU A 40 15.20 15.78 12.01
C LEU A 40 16.53 15.03 11.94
N GLN A 41 16.75 14.12 12.89
CA GLN A 41 17.86 13.18 12.81
C GLN A 41 17.44 11.89 12.12
N LEU A 42 18.15 11.57 11.05
CA LEU A 42 18.03 10.31 10.33
C LEU A 42 19.23 9.42 10.62
N ALA A 43 19.08 8.12 10.39
CA ALA A 43 20.17 7.16 10.35
C ALA A 43 20.22 6.52 8.96
N ALA A 44 21.39 6.58 8.32
CA ALA A 44 21.70 5.79 7.13
C ALA A 44 22.51 4.57 7.57
N THR A 45 21.92 3.38 7.37
CA THR A 45 22.47 2.10 7.82
C THR A 45 22.71 1.21 6.61
N LEU A 46 23.97 0.83 6.37
CA LEU A 46 24.35 -0.22 5.41
C LEU A 46 24.40 -1.56 6.14
N ARG A 47 23.68 -2.55 5.63
CA ARG A 47 23.40 -3.79 6.36
C ARG A 47 22.95 -4.93 5.45
N GLN A 48 22.90 -6.14 5.98
CA GLN A 48 22.28 -7.27 5.29
C GLN A 48 20.76 -7.06 5.10
N PRO A 49 20.16 -7.66 4.06
CA PRO A 49 18.73 -7.56 3.77
C PRO A 49 17.84 -8.19 4.85
N ASP A 50 18.33 -9.25 5.50
CA ASP A 50 17.56 -10.05 6.44
C ASP A 50 17.19 -9.28 7.71
N GLN A 51 16.10 -9.69 8.35
CA GLN A 51 15.58 -9.05 9.55
C GLN A 51 16.61 -9.00 10.69
N ASP A 52 17.31 -10.11 10.92
CA ASP A 52 18.35 -10.25 11.95
C ASP A 52 19.77 -10.06 11.36
N GLY A 53 19.84 -9.50 10.15
CA GLY A 53 21.09 -9.34 9.42
C GLY A 53 22.00 -8.26 10.00
N ASP A 54 23.31 -8.46 9.81
CA ASP A 54 24.36 -7.63 10.38
C ASP A 54 24.32 -6.18 9.88
N ILE A 55 24.66 -5.26 10.79
CA ILE A 55 24.87 -3.84 10.46
C ILE A 55 26.36 -3.61 10.24
N TYR A 56 26.74 -3.30 9.00
CA TYR A 56 28.13 -3.02 8.64
C TYR A 56 28.54 -1.60 9.01
N LEU A 57 27.66 -0.64 8.75
CA LEU A 57 27.96 0.76 8.99
C LEU A 57 26.69 1.55 9.24
N ARG A 58 26.71 2.46 10.21
CA ARG A 58 25.63 3.40 10.48
C ARG A 58 26.16 4.81 10.61
N ARG A 59 25.51 5.76 9.94
CA ARG A 59 25.82 7.20 10.02
C ARG A 59 24.57 7.98 10.40
N THR A 60 24.70 8.88 11.39
CA THR A 60 23.65 9.88 11.67
C THR A 60 23.70 10.95 10.59
N LEU A 61 22.55 11.29 10.03
CA LEU A 61 22.35 12.40 9.11
C LEU A 61 21.46 13.45 9.77
N GLN A 62 21.70 14.72 9.47
CA GLN A 62 20.88 15.83 9.96
C GLN A 62 20.12 16.43 8.78
N TRP A 63 18.80 16.24 8.78
CA TRP A 63 17.90 17.02 7.94
C TRP A 63 17.61 18.35 8.64
N ARG A 64 17.58 19.43 7.87
CA ARG A 64 17.19 20.77 8.34
C ARG A 64 15.93 21.21 7.61
N GLN A 65 15.08 21.98 8.29
CA GLN A 65 13.78 22.44 7.77
C GLN A 65 13.79 23.11 6.38
N ASP A 66 14.93 23.63 5.93
CA ASP A 66 15.11 24.32 4.64
C ASP A 66 15.68 23.41 3.53
N MET A 67 15.97 22.14 3.84
CA MET A 67 16.53 21.21 2.89
C MET A 67 15.48 20.71 1.90
N ARG A 68 15.92 20.56 0.65
CA ARG A 68 15.17 19.85 -0.40
C ARG A 68 15.75 18.48 -0.72
N SER A 69 17.03 18.31 -0.39
CA SER A 69 17.75 17.06 -0.56
C SER A 69 18.88 16.98 0.44
N LEU A 70 19.31 15.76 0.71
CA LEU A 70 20.40 15.46 1.62
C LEU A 70 21.31 14.40 1.00
N ASN A 71 22.60 14.73 0.89
CA ASN A 71 23.58 13.78 0.40
C ASN A 71 23.89 12.72 1.47
N VAL A 72 23.86 11.47 1.06
CA VAL A 72 24.34 10.33 1.86
C VAL A 72 25.70 9.93 1.31
N SER A 73 26.69 9.83 2.18
CA SER A 73 28.03 9.36 1.83
C SER A 73 28.56 8.48 2.95
N LEU A 74 28.99 7.27 2.62
CA LEU A 74 29.54 6.28 3.52
C LEU A 74 30.92 5.86 3.00
N ASP A 75 31.96 6.01 3.81
CA ASP A 75 33.29 5.47 3.52
C ASP A 75 33.31 3.99 3.91
N LEU A 76 33.50 3.12 2.93
CA LEU A 76 33.52 1.66 3.05
C LEU A 76 34.94 1.09 2.92
N THR A 77 35.96 1.93 2.77
CA THR A 77 37.34 1.54 2.42
C THR A 77 37.95 0.50 3.36
N ARG A 78 37.54 0.51 4.63
CA ARG A 78 38.03 -0.40 5.67
C ARG A 78 36.90 -1.17 6.35
N THR A 79 35.77 -1.30 5.66
CA THR A 79 34.59 -1.99 6.17
C THR A 79 34.48 -3.33 5.46
N GLU A 80 34.57 -4.42 6.21
CA GLU A 80 34.26 -5.74 5.69
C GLU A 80 32.74 -5.87 5.55
N ILE A 81 32.28 -6.10 4.33
CA ILE A 81 30.86 -6.20 3.99
C ILE A 81 30.66 -7.56 3.34
N ASP A 82 29.76 -8.36 3.89
CA ASP A 82 29.26 -9.55 3.23
C ASP A 82 28.09 -9.16 2.31
N TRP A 83 28.31 -9.27 1.01
CA TRP A 83 27.33 -8.87 -0.01
C TRP A 83 26.41 -10.06 -0.35
N PRO A 84 25.11 -9.83 -0.64
CA PRO A 84 24.46 -8.53 -0.87
C PRO A 84 24.13 -7.75 0.41
N ALA A 85 24.02 -6.43 0.28
CA ALA A 85 23.63 -5.52 1.36
C ALA A 85 22.62 -4.47 0.85
N GLN A 86 21.92 -3.78 1.75
CA GLN A 86 20.99 -2.70 1.42
C GLN A 86 21.32 -1.45 2.24
N LEU A 87 21.08 -0.28 1.66
CA LEU A 87 21.06 0.98 2.39
C LEU A 87 19.65 1.23 2.91
N HIS A 88 19.50 1.26 4.24
CA HIS A 88 18.27 1.65 4.91
C HIS A 88 18.42 3.06 5.49
N VAL A 89 17.49 3.95 5.15
CA VAL A 89 17.42 5.30 5.73
C VAL A 89 16.12 5.46 6.50
N HIS A 90 16.23 5.74 7.80
CA HIS A 90 15.10 5.82 8.72
C HIS A 90 15.28 6.95 9.75
N THR A 91 14.22 7.30 10.47
CA THR A 91 14.30 8.24 11.59
C THR A 91 15.06 7.63 12.76
N LYS A 92 15.86 8.43 13.47
CA LYS A 92 16.67 7.93 14.60
C LYS A 92 15.83 7.60 15.84
N GLU A 93 14.63 8.16 15.94
CA GLU A 93 13.68 7.91 17.02
C GLU A 93 13.01 6.54 16.91
N ASN A 94 12.99 5.95 15.71
CA ASN A 94 12.45 4.61 15.51
C ASN A 94 13.40 3.56 16.12
N LYS A 95 13.14 3.21 17.39
CA LYS A 95 13.88 2.19 18.14
C LYS A 95 13.65 0.78 17.59
N ALA A 96 12.54 0.54 16.86
CA ALA A 96 12.33 -0.65 16.06
C ALA A 96 13.06 -0.47 14.72
N ALA A 97 14.39 -0.58 14.74
CA ALA A 97 15.32 -0.14 13.69
C ALA A 97 15.23 -0.88 12.33
N MET A 98 14.12 -1.56 12.04
CA MET A 98 13.93 -2.45 10.89
C MET A 98 12.72 -2.10 10.03
N PHE A 99 11.63 -1.67 10.65
CA PHE A 99 10.32 -1.62 10.00
C PHE A 99 9.54 -0.39 10.45
N ASP A 100 8.66 0.04 9.55
CA ASP A 100 7.64 1.03 9.83
C ASP A 100 6.42 0.31 10.40
N CYS A 101 6.11 0.50 11.68
CA CYS A 101 4.98 -0.21 12.29
C CYS A 101 3.65 0.42 11.83
N PHE A 102 2.67 -0.39 11.43
CA PHE A 102 1.30 0.11 11.25
C PHE A 102 0.69 0.55 12.58
N GLU A 103 1.09 -0.08 13.69
CA GLU A 103 0.75 0.36 15.04
C GLU A 103 1.98 0.34 15.95
N ASP A 104 2.18 1.41 16.74
CA ASP A 104 3.02 1.36 17.94
C ASP A 104 2.12 1.17 19.16
N HIS A 105 2.58 0.35 20.13
CA HIS A 105 1.92 0.12 21.41
C HIS A 105 1.65 1.43 22.19
N ALA A 106 2.38 2.51 21.88
CA ALA A 106 2.18 3.83 22.49
C ALA A 106 1.12 4.71 21.80
N SER A 107 0.70 4.41 20.57
CA SER A 107 0.02 5.39 19.70
C SER A 107 -1.34 4.96 19.13
N ARG A 108 -2.17 4.20 19.86
CA ARG A 108 -3.59 3.94 19.48
C ARG A 108 -3.84 3.63 17.98
N GLY A 109 -2.91 2.96 17.29
CA GLY A 109 -3.08 2.52 15.89
C GLY A 109 -2.89 3.58 14.79
N HIS A 110 -1.88 4.44 14.88
CA HIS A 110 -1.54 5.39 13.81
C HIS A 110 -0.29 4.94 13.03
N LEU A 111 -0.34 5.06 11.69
CA LEU A 111 0.81 4.92 10.77
C LEU A 111 1.97 5.84 11.19
N PRO A 112 3.22 5.58 10.75
CA PRO A 112 4.33 6.47 11.05
C PRO A 112 4.17 7.83 10.34
N GLY A 113 4.54 8.92 11.02
CA GLY A 113 4.56 10.24 10.39
C GLY A 113 5.62 10.37 9.28
N ILE A 114 6.68 9.55 9.35
CA ILE A 114 7.77 9.49 8.36
C ILE A 114 8.05 8.02 8.03
N VAL A 115 7.87 7.64 6.77
CA VAL A 115 8.11 6.29 6.25
C VAL A 115 9.57 6.15 5.80
N SER A 116 10.24 5.10 6.29
CA SER A 116 11.63 4.79 5.97
C SER A 116 11.80 4.19 4.57
N VAL A 117 13.04 4.12 4.06
CA VAL A 117 13.33 3.59 2.73
C VAL A 117 14.49 2.61 2.75
N TRP A 118 14.31 1.49 2.06
CA TRP A 118 15.37 0.53 1.77
C TRP A 118 15.73 0.63 0.29
N SER A 119 17.02 0.64 -0.03
CA SER A 119 17.47 0.52 -1.41
C SER A 119 17.28 -0.90 -1.93
N GLU A 120 17.31 -1.05 -3.25
CA GLU A 120 17.59 -2.35 -3.86
C GLU A 120 18.93 -2.95 -3.38
N SER A 121 19.07 -4.26 -3.62
CA SER A 121 20.26 -5.01 -3.20
C SER A 121 21.51 -4.49 -3.90
N LEU A 122 22.50 -4.13 -3.10
CA LEU A 122 23.84 -3.79 -3.52
C LEU A 122 24.67 -5.07 -3.56
N ASN A 123 25.30 -5.37 -4.69
CA ASN A 123 26.26 -6.46 -4.83
C ASN A 123 27.40 -6.06 -5.78
N PRO A 124 28.26 -5.10 -5.37
CA PRO A 124 29.33 -4.60 -6.22
C PRO A 124 30.39 -5.69 -6.42
N THR A 125 30.54 -6.14 -7.67
CA THR A 125 31.55 -7.14 -8.03
C THR A 125 32.88 -6.51 -8.41
N LYS A 126 32.89 -5.50 -9.31
CA LYS A 126 34.04 -4.64 -9.67
C LYS A 126 33.57 -3.30 -10.27
N GLY A 127 34.33 -2.23 -10.05
CA GLY A 127 34.09 -0.92 -10.68
C GLY A 127 33.00 -0.09 -10.00
N THR A 128 32.26 0.68 -10.80
CA THR A 128 31.09 1.43 -10.30
C THR A 128 29.84 0.55 -10.38
N PHE A 129 29.12 0.44 -9.27
CA PHE A 129 27.84 -0.27 -9.19
C PHE A 129 26.73 0.71 -8.80
N GLU A 130 25.58 0.62 -9.46
CA GLU A 130 24.39 1.43 -9.18
C GLU A 130 23.18 0.52 -9.07
N THR A 131 22.36 0.72 -8.04
CA THR A 131 21.12 -0.04 -7.90
C THR A 131 20.05 0.46 -8.88
N HIS A 132 19.10 -0.41 -9.22
CA HIS A 132 17.90 -0.03 -9.95
C HIS A 132 17.14 1.12 -9.25
N ARG A 133 16.32 1.86 -10.03
CA ARG A 133 15.45 2.94 -9.53
C ARG A 133 14.20 2.38 -8.84
N ARG A 134 14.42 1.48 -7.90
CA ARG A 134 13.40 0.79 -7.10
C ARG A 134 13.82 0.80 -5.65
N VAL A 135 12.84 0.89 -4.77
CA VAL A 135 13.01 0.88 -3.33
C VAL A 135 12.04 -0.07 -2.70
N GLU A 136 12.37 -0.52 -1.51
CA GLU A 136 11.52 -1.37 -0.69
C GLU A 136 11.02 -0.57 0.52
N ARG A 137 9.73 -0.71 0.78
CA ARG A 137 9.03 -0.22 1.96
C ARG A 137 8.65 -1.43 2.79
N ARG A 138 9.00 -1.41 4.07
CA ARG A 138 8.74 -2.53 4.97
C ARG A 138 7.86 -2.09 6.13
N PHE A 139 6.66 -2.63 6.18
CA PHE A 139 5.70 -2.35 7.23
C PHE A 139 5.50 -3.55 8.14
N THR A 140 5.33 -3.34 9.44
CA THR A 140 4.95 -4.42 10.37
C THR A 140 3.48 -4.24 10.78
N PRO A 141 2.58 -5.10 10.29
CA PRO A 141 1.19 -5.20 10.76
C PRO A 141 1.11 -5.81 12.17
N LEU A 142 -0.08 -5.75 12.76
CA LEU A 142 -0.41 -6.35 14.06
C LEU A 142 -0.21 -7.86 14.11
N THR A 143 -0.30 -8.53 12.97
CA THR A 143 -0.01 -9.96 12.83
C THR A 143 1.47 -10.30 13.05
N GLY A 144 2.36 -9.29 13.04
CA GLY A 144 3.81 -9.46 13.12
C GLY A 144 4.46 -9.94 11.83
N ARG A 145 3.68 -10.17 10.76
CA ARG A 145 4.20 -10.59 9.45
C ARG A 145 4.52 -9.37 8.60
N THR A 146 5.79 -9.06 8.43
CA THR A 146 6.24 -7.89 7.66
C THR A 146 5.63 -7.90 6.24
N LEU A 147 5.10 -6.75 5.84
CA LEU A 147 4.66 -6.45 4.50
C LEU A 147 5.78 -5.68 3.78
N ASN A 148 6.41 -6.36 2.82
CA ASN A 148 7.45 -5.78 1.98
C ASN A 148 6.81 -5.38 0.64
N ILE A 149 6.91 -4.10 0.28
CA ILE A 149 6.39 -3.58 -0.97
C ILE A 149 7.47 -2.78 -1.68
N PHE A 150 7.71 -3.12 -2.93
CA PHE A 150 8.57 -2.37 -3.83
C PHE A 150 7.76 -1.28 -4.55
N GLU A 151 8.38 -0.12 -4.70
CA GLU A 151 7.92 1.00 -5.54
C GLU A 151 9.12 1.55 -6.35
N ASP A 152 8.86 2.20 -7.48
CA ASP A 152 9.92 2.79 -8.28
C ASP A 152 10.19 4.24 -7.86
N THR A 153 11.44 4.71 -7.88
CA THR A 153 11.80 6.10 -7.52
C THR A 153 11.62 7.09 -8.67
N GLY A 154 10.69 6.79 -9.59
CA GLY A 154 10.42 7.52 -10.83
C GLY A 154 9.29 8.54 -10.71
N GLU A 155 8.72 8.96 -11.84
CA GLU A 155 7.56 9.87 -11.90
C GLU A 155 6.25 9.10 -12.22
N SER A 156 6.26 7.76 -12.14
CA SER A 156 5.11 6.93 -12.51
C SER A 156 4.11 6.81 -11.37
N ILE A 157 2.96 7.47 -11.50
CA ILE A 157 1.86 7.48 -10.51
C ILE A 157 1.47 6.05 -10.07
N ALA A 158 1.36 5.12 -11.03
CA ALA A 158 0.91 3.75 -10.77
C ALA A 158 1.98 2.89 -10.07
N ARG A 159 3.26 3.28 -10.13
CA ARG A 159 4.40 2.51 -9.57
C ARG A 159 4.89 3.10 -8.25
N HIS A 160 4.05 3.92 -7.61
CA HIS A 160 4.28 4.59 -6.32
C HIS A 160 3.28 4.12 -5.26
N LEU A 161 3.70 4.23 -4.00
CA LEU A 161 2.88 3.98 -2.83
C LEU A 161 2.18 5.26 -2.35
N TRP A 162 0.89 5.15 -2.06
CA TRP A 162 0.03 6.28 -1.70
C TRP A 162 -0.47 6.21 -0.25
N ASP A 163 -0.66 7.37 0.39
CA ASP A 163 -1.12 7.47 1.78
C ASP A 163 -2.44 6.71 2.00
N GLY A 164 -3.37 6.81 1.04
CA GLY A 164 -4.68 6.15 1.11
C GLY A 164 -4.60 4.63 1.12
N SER A 165 -3.78 4.05 0.24
CA SER A 165 -3.60 2.60 0.17
C SER A 165 -2.93 2.04 1.43
N LEU A 166 -1.95 2.76 2.01
CA LEU A 166 -1.38 2.37 3.29
C LEU A 166 -2.38 2.48 4.45
N SER A 167 -3.16 3.57 4.49
CA SER A 167 -4.19 3.78 5.51
C SER A 167 -5.25 2.69 5.46
N LEU A 168 -5.67 2.30 4.25
CA LEU A 168 -6.62 1.21 4.05
C LEU A 168 -6.03 -0.14 4.49
N THR A 169 -4.76 -0.40 4.18
CA THR A 169 -4.06 -1.63 4.59
C THR A 169 -3.99 -1.76 6.11
N ALA A 170 -3.59 -0.69 6.81
CA ALA A 170 -3.57 -0.65 8.27
C ALA A 170 -4.98 -0.73 8.89
N TYR A 171 -6.00 -0.17 8.24
CA TYR A 171 -7.39 -0.32 8.67
C TYR A 171 -7.88 -1.77 8.53
N LEU A 172 -7.60 -2.44 7.43
CA LEU A 172 -7.94 -3.86 7.25
C LEU A 172 -7.27 -4.74 8.30
N ASP A 173 -5.99 -4.49 8.61
CA ASP A 173 -5.25 -5.17 9.66
C ASP A 173 -5.94 -5.00 11.04
N ARG A 174 -6.41 -3.79 11.37
CA ARG A 174 -7.20 -3.53 12.59
C ARG A 174 -8.53 -4.27 12.65
N VAL A 175 -9.24 -4.32 11.51
CA VAL A 175 -10.52 -5.04 11.43
C VAL A 175 -10.29 -6.53 11.64
N VAL A 176 -9.28 -7.11 10.99
CA VAL A 176 -8.94 -8.54 11.15
C VAL A 176 -8.45 -8.85 12.56
N ALA A 177 -7.69 -7.95 13.18
CA ALA A 177 -7.24 -8.08 14.57
C ALA A 177 -8.33 -7.82 15.62
N LEU A 178 -9.59 -7.62 15.21
CA LEU A 178 -10.73 -7.32 16.09
C LEU A 178 -10.47 -6.08 16.99
N ARG A 179 -9.76 -5.07 16.46
CA ARG A 179 -9.54 -3.78 17.14
C ARG A 179 -10.52 -2.68 16.70
N SER A 180 -11.18 -2.87 15.56
CA SER A 180 -12.22 -1.95 15.03
C SER A 180 -13.62 -2.58 15.02
N VAL A 181 -13.86 -3.54 15.93
CA VAL A 181 -15.15 -4.25 16.01
C VAL A 181 -16.27 -3.25 16.24
N HIS A 182 -17.33 -3.37 15.44
CA HIS A 182 -18.54 -2.52 15.42
C HIS A 182 -18.45 -1.21 14.62
N GLU A 183 -17.30 -0.86 14.05
CA GLU A 183 -17.19 0.29 13.14
C GLU A 183 -17.62 -0.07 11.71
N ALA A 184 -17.48 -1.36 11.32
CA ALA A 184 -17.80 -1.82 9.97
C ALA A 184 -18.37 -3.26 9.94
N PRO A 185 -19.59 -3.51 10.46
CA PRO A 185 -20.15 -4.86 10.59
C PRO A 185 -20.23 -5.66 9.28
N LEU A 186 -20.47 -4.98 8.16
CA LEU A 186 -20.54 -5.62 6.85
C LEU A 186 -19.17 -6.12 6.38
N LEU A 187 -18.12 -5.31 6.56
CA LEU A 187 -16.75 -5.70 6.21
C LEU A 187 -16.25 -6.80 7.16
N GLU A 188 -16.51 -6.67 8.45
CA GLU A 188 -16.22 -7.73 9.44
C GLU A 188 -16.86 -9.06 9.03
N SER A 189 -18.13 -9.04 8.61
CA SER A 189 -18.84 -10.25 8.15
C SER A 189 -18.22 -10.85 6.89
N VAL A 190 -17.76 -10.03 5.94
CA VAL A 190 -17.11 -10.53 4.71
C VAL A 190 -15.75 -11.13 5.05
N LEU A 191 -14.91 -10.43 5.81
CA LEU A 191 -13.59 -10.90 6.19
C LEU A 191 -13.66 -12.15 7.07
N SER A 192 -14.60 -12.21 8.01
CA SER A 192 -14.82 -13.39 8.86
C SER A 192 -15.30 -14.61 8.08
N SER A 193 -15.82 -14.42 6.86
CA SER A 193 -16.24 -15.55 6.02
C SER A 193 -15.09 -16.45 5.60
N ALA A 194 -13.86 -15.91 5.61
CA ALA A 194 -12.61 -16.67 5.43
C ALA A 194 -12.45 -17.83 6.42
N THR A 195 -13.11 -17.79 7.59
CA THR A 195 -13.04 -18.85 8.61
C THR A 195 -13.79 -20.12 8.25
N TYR A 196 -14.69 -20.06 7.25
CA TYR A 196 -15.52 -21.20 6.84
C TYR A 196 -15.63 -21.40 5.32
N ARG A 197 -15.07 -20.50 4.51
CA ARG A 197 -14.96 -20.65 3.04
C ARG A 197 -13.87 -19.73 2.49
N LYS A 198 -13.41 -20.01 1.27
CA LYS A 198 -12.48 -19.13 0.56
C LYS A 198 -13.11 -17.74 0.30
N LEU A 199 -12.37 -16.69 0.63
CA LEU A 199 -12.70 -15.29 0.35
C LEU A 199 -12.09 -14.89 -1.00
N ASN A 200 -12.92 -14.49 -1.97
CA ASN A 200 -12.44 -14.06 -3.28
C ASN A 200 -12.43 -12.53 -3.37
N VAL A 201 -11.26 -11.96 -3.63
CA VAL A 201 -11.04 -10.52 -3.63
C VAL A 201 -10.54 -10.07 -5.00
N LEU A 202 -11.05 -8.94 -5.47
CA LEU A 202 -10.50 -8.22 -6.62
C LEU A 202 -10.03 -6.85 -6.16
N GLU A 203 -8.84 -6.41 -6.58
CA GLU A 203 -8.39 -5.04 -6.42
C GLU A 203 -8.32 -4.35 -7.79
N LEU A 204 -8.99 -3.21 -7.94
CA LEU A 204 -8.91 -2.35 -9.13
C LEU A 204 -7.88 -1.26 -8.89
N GLY A 205 -7.01 -1.01 -9.87
CA GLY A 205 -5.98 0.04 -9.78
C GLY A 205 -5.01 -0.23 -8.64
N CYS A 206 -4.48 -1.45 -8.57
CA CYS A 206 -3.69 -1.91 -7.43
C CYS A 206 -2.34 -1.16 -7.26
N GLY A 207 -1.82 -0.53 -8.32
CA GLY A 207 -0.53 0.12 -8.35
C GLY A 207 0.59 -0.83 -7.92
N CYS A 208 1.13 -0.64 -6.72
CA CYS A 208 2.12 -1.55 -6.13
C CYS A 208 1.52 -2.84 -5.52
N GLY A 209 0.19 -2.92 -5.36
CA GLY A 209 -0.52 -4.08 -4.80
C GLY A 209 -0.60 -4.12 -3.26
N VAL A 210 -0.24 -3.03 -2.58
CA VAL A 210 -0.09 -3.01 -1.10
C VAL A 210 -1.33 -3.48 -0.35
N VAL A 211 -2.54 -3.13 -0.82
CA VAL A 211 -3.79 -3.43 -0.09
C VAL A 211 -4.13 -4.91 -0.24
N GLY A 212 -4.22 -5.41 -1.47
CA GLY A 212 -4.55 -6.80 -1.74
C GLY A 212 -3.48 -7.77 -1.21
N ILE A 213 -2.19 -7.45 -1.37
CA ILE A 213 -1.09 -8.24 -0.80
C ILE A 213 -1.20 -8.23 0.74
N GLY A 214 -1.33 -7.05 1.36
CA GLY A 214 -1.49 -6.93 2.81
C GLY A 214 -2.67 -7.74 3.34
N LEU A 215 -3.80 -7.74 2.63
CA LEU A 215 -4.97 -8.53 2.97
C LEU A 215 -4.69 -10.04 2.88
N ALA A 216 -4.04 -10.51 1.81
CA ALA A 216 -3.70 -11.91 1.62
C ALA A 216 -2.71 -12.45 2.65
N GLN A 217 -1.81 -11.61 3.19
CA GLN A 217 -0.88 -12.01 4.25
C GLN A 217 -1.55 -12.16 5.63
N THR A 218 -2.68 -11.46 5.83
CA THR A 218 -3.36 -11.33 7.11
C THR A 218 -4.60 -12.23 7.21
N VAL A 219 -5.31 -12.45 6.10
CA VAL A 219 -6.53 -13.27 6.06
C VAL A 219 -6.22 -14.64 5.44
N PRO A 220 -6.44 -15.76 6.15
CA PRO A 220 -6.30 -17.10 5.58
C PRO A 220 -7.39 -17.38 4.54
N ASP A 221 -7.19 -18.40 3.70
CA ASP A 221 -8.15 -18.81 2.67
C ASP A 221 -8.61 -17.61 1.78
N CYS A 222 -7.69 -16.70 1.47
CA CYS A 222 -7.96 -15.47 0.71
C CYS A 222 -7.36 -15.57 -0.70
N ASP A 223 -8.19 -15.55 -1.74
CA ASP A 223 -7.76 -15.50 -3.15
C ASP A 223 -7.87 -14.07 -3.66
N VAL A 224 -6.73 -13.40 -3.83
CA VAL A 224 -6.66 -12.02 -4.27
C VAL A 224 -6.24 -11.96 -5.74
N LEU A 225 -7.08 -11.32 -6.56
CA LEU A 225 -6.73 -10.94 -7.92
C LEU A 225 -6.46 -9.44 -7.97
N LEU A 226 -5.19 -9.07 -8.10
CA LEU A 226 -4.74 -7.70 -8.32
C LEU A 226 -4.96 -7.33 -9.79
N THR A 227 -5.46 -6.12 -10.05
CA THR A 227 -5.65 -5.64 -11.42
C THR A 227 -5.28 -4.18 -11.58
N ASP A 228 -4.66 -3.88 -12.71
CA ASP A 228 -4.26 -2.54 -13.13
C ASP A 228 -3.93 -2.56 -14.63
N LEU A 229 -3.45 -1.45 -15.19
CA LEU A 229 -2.89 -1.40 -16.53
C LEU A 229 -1.62 -2.27 -16.65
N PRO A 230 -1.27 -2.76 -17.85
CA PRO A 230 -0.09 -3.62 -18.05
C PRO A 230 1.25 -2.99 -17.62
N GLU A 231 1.33 -1.67 -17.46
CA GLU A 231 2.57 -0.97 -17.12
C GLU A 231 3.11 -1.25 -15.71
N VAL A 232 2.28 -1.75 -14.79
CA VAL A 232 2.70 -2.13 -13.44
C VAL A 232 3.05 -3.61 -13.29
N ASP A 233 2.80 -4.44 -14.32
CA ASP A 233 2.90 -5.91 -14.27
C ASP A 233 4.21 -6.38 -13.64
N GLU A 234 5.35 -5.93 -14.17
CA GLU A 234 6.69 -6.29 -13.66
C GLU A 234 6.87 -5.93 -12.17
N LEU A 235 6.34 -4.79 -11.73
CA LEU A 235 6.46 -4.35 -10.34
C LEU A 235 5.55 -5.17 -9.42
N VAL A 236 4.30 -5.40 -9.85
CA VAL A 236 3.32 -6.16 -9.08
C VAL A 236 3.76 -7.61 -8.95
N GLU A 237 4.23 -8.25 -10.01
CA GLU A 237 4.76 -9.62 -9.96
C GLU A 237 5.95 -9.71 -8.99
N ARG A 238 6.86 -8.71 -8.99
CA ARG A 238 7.94 -8.65 -8.01
C ARG A 238 7.43 -8.55 -6.56
N ASN A 239 6.35 -7.81 -6.34
CA ASN A 239 5.70 -7.69 -5.03
C ASN A 239 4.98 -8.98 -4.63
N ILE A 240 4.36 -9.69 -5.57
CA ILE A 240 3.76 -11.01 -5.35
C ILE A 240 4.84 -12.03 -4.96
N GLU A 241 5.97 -12.05 -5.65
CA GLU A 241 7.11 -12.92 -5.33
C GLU A 241 7.70 -12.65 -3.94
N ALA A 242 7.68 -11.39 -3.49
CA ALA A 242 8.16 -10.98 -2.18
C ALA A 242 7.15 -11.19 -1.04
N ALA A 243 5.88 -11.46 -1.38
CA ALA A 243 4.82 -11.63 -0.41
C ALA A 243 4.97 -12.94 0.38
N ASN A 244 4.41 -12.95 1.59
CA ASN A 244 4.27 -14.14 2.43
C ASN A 244 2.77 -14.35 2.78
N PRO A 245 1.96 -14.88 1.85
CA PRO A 245 0.52 -15.03 2.05
C PRO A 245 0.18 -15.91 3.25
N ALA A 246 -0.99 -15.69 3.84
CA ALA A 246 -1.52 -16.55 4.88
C ALA A 246 -1.83 -17.97 4.35
N MET A 247 -2.10 -18.89 5.27
CA MET A 247 -2.42 -20.27 4.93
C MET A 247 -3.58 -20.33 3.92
N SER A 248 -3.40 -21.11 2.85
CA SER A 248 -4.38 -21.29 1.78
C SER A 248 -4.76 -20.02 1.01
N SER A 249 -4.00 -18.94 1.18
CA SER A 249 -4.17 -17.70 0.42
C SER A 249 -3.35 -17.72 -0.87
N ASN A 250 -3.84 -17.02 -1.88
CA ASN A 250 -3.22 -16.90 -3.19
C ASN A 250 -3.28 -15.43 -3.64
N ILE A 251 -2.25 -14.99 -4.35
CA ILE A 251 -2.19 -13.66 -4.95
C ILE A 251 -1.82 -13.86 -6.42
N ASP A 252 -2.52 -13.17 -7.29
CA ASP A 252 -2.37 -13.29 -8.74
C ASP A 252 -2.65 -11.94 -9.39
N PHE A 253 -2.05 -11.65 -10.54
CA PHE A 253 -2.23 -10.40 -11.27
C PHE A 253 -2.96 -10.62 -12.61
N ALA A 254 -3.77 -9.64 -13.01
CA ALA A 254 -4.34 -9.59 -14.36
C ALA A 254 -4.44 -8.15 -14.85
N PRO A 255 -3.95 -7.83 -16.06
CA PRO A 255 -4.19 -6.54 -16.66
C PRO A 255 -5.69 -6.28 -16.85
N LEU A 256 -6.16 -5.11 -16.45
CA LEU A 256 -7.54 -4.65 -16.59
C LEU A 256 -7.54 -3.16 -16.91
N ASP A 257 -7.96 -2.84 -18.12
CA ASP A 257 -8.28 -1.48 -18.55
C ASP A 257 -9.78 -1.23 -18.29
N TRP A 258 -10.09 -0.18 -17.54
CA TRP A 258 -11.47 0.18 -17.18
C TRP A 258 -12.33 0.54 -18.40
N GLU A 259 -11.71 1.00 -19.49
CA GLU A 259 -12.40 1.30 -20.75
C GLU A 259 -12.70 0.03 -21.57
N ALA A 260 -12.05 -1.09 -21.27
CA ALA A 260 -12.22 -2.36 -21.96
C ALA A 260 -13.26 -3.28 -21.28
N PRO A 261 -13.77 -4.32 -21.96
CA PRO A 261 -14.54 -5.39 -21.33
C PRO A 261 -13.71 -6.14 -20.27
N LEU A 262 -14.39 -6.71 -19.26
CA LEU A 262 -13.71 -7.48 -18.21
C LEU A 262 -12.91 -8.65 -18.82
N PRO A 263 -11.59 -8.77 -18.55
CA PRO A 263 -10.76 -9.82 -19.10
C PRO A 263 -11.22 -11.19 -18.60
N ALA A 264 -10.91 -12.27 -19.33
CA ALA A 264 -11.39 -13.63 -19.02
C ALA A 264 -11.05 -14.08 -17.59
N LYS A 265 -9.89 -13.68 -17.08
CA LYS A 265 -9.43 -14.02 -15.71
C LYS A 265 -10.29 -13.37 -14.62
N VAL A 266 -10.89 -12.22 -14.91
CA VAL A 266 -11.82 -11.49 -14.01
C VAL A 266 -13.24 -11.97 -14.26
N SER A 267 -13.68 -12.04 -15.52
CA SER A 267 -15.05 -12.42 -15.86
C SER A 267 -15.38 -13.89 -15.60
N SER A 268 -14.40 -14.78 -15.44
CA SER A 268 -14.65 -16.17 -15.04
C SER A 268 -14.88 -16.37 -13.53
N ARG A 269 -14.69 -15.33 -12.72
CA ARG A 269 -14.78 -15.38 -11.25
C ARG A 269 -16.00 -14.61 -10.74
N THR A 270 -16.34 -14.86 -9.48
CA THR A 270 -17.21 -13.99 -8.66
C THR A 270 -16.45 -13.57 -7.42
N PHE A 271 -16.69 -12.35 -6.96
CA PHE A 271 -15.95 -11.75 -5.86
C PHE A 271 -16.85 -11.49 -4.66
N ASP A 272 -16.27 -11.63 -3.48
CA ASP A 272 -16.90 -11.30 -2.20
C ASP A 272 -16.57 -9.87 -1.77
N LEU A 273 -15.37 -9.42 -2.12
CA LEU A 273 -14.84 -8.10 -1.81
C LEU A 273 -14.19 -7.50 -3.07
N ILE A 274 -14.50 -6.25 -3.36
CA ILE A 274 -13.85 -5.45 -4.40
C ILE A 274 -13.18 -4.27 -3.71
N LEU A 275 -11.86 -4.17 -3.85
CA LEU A 275 -11.03 -3.11 -3.31
C LEU A 275 -10.78 -2.05 -4.39
N VAL A 276 -10.88 -0.78 -4.01
CA VAL A 276 -10.49 0.36 -4.86
C VAL A 276 -9.82 1.38 -3.96
N ALA A 277 -8.51 1.56 -4.11
CA ALA A 277 -7.73 2.44 -3.26
C ALA A 277 -7.02 3.50 -4.10
N GLU A 278 -7.29 4.78 -3.82
CA GLU A 278 -6.63 5.93 -4.47
C GLU A 278 -6.86 5.99 -6.00
N CYS A 279 -7.95 5.40 -6.51
CA CYS A 279 -8.30 5.43 -7.94
C CYS A 279 -9.13 6.66 -8.36
N ILE A 280 -9.60 7.47 -7.41
CA ILE A 280 -10.51 8.60 -7.65
C ILE A 280 -9.69 9.89 -7.63
N TYR A 281 -8.92 10.14 -8.69
CA TYR A 281 -8.09 11.35 -8.81
C TYR A 281 -8.17 11.98 -10.21
N ASN A 282 -8.32 11.15 -11.26
CA ASN A 282 -8.49 11.62 -12.63
C ASN A 282 -9.98 11.62 -13.01
N SER A 283 -10.51 12.82 -13.31
CA SER A 283 -11.92 13.00 -13.66
C SER A 283 -12.31 12.22 -14.92
N ASP A 284 -11.38 12.06 -15.88
CA ASP A 284 -11.62 11.33 -17.12
C ASP A 284 -11.74 9.81 -16.88
N SER A 285 -11.09 9.29 -15.84
CA SER A 285 -11.11 7.87 -15.49
C SER A 285 -12.30 7.48 -14.60
N ILE A 286 -13.05 8.46 -14.06
CA ILE A 286 -14.18 8.20 -13.18
C ILE A 286 -15.32 7.44 -13.90
N PRO A 287 -15.80 7.87 -15.09
CA PRO A 287 -16.82 7.10 -15.81
C PRO A 287 -16.45 5.64 -16.10
N PRO A 288 -15.28 5.32 -16.70
CA PRO A 288 -14.92 3.92 -16.95
C PRO A 288 -14.70 3.11 -15.66
N LEU A 289 -14.22 3.72 -14.57
CA LEU A 289 -14.13 3.06 -13.27
C LEU A 289 -15.52 2.65 -12.75
N VAL A 290 -16.50 3.57 -12.79
CA VAL A 290 -17.86 3.29 -12.33
C VAL A 290 -18.54 2.22 -13.21
N ASP A 291 -18.36 2.26 -14.53
CA ASP A 291 -18.89 1.24 -15.44
C ASP A 291 -18.22 -0.14 -15.20
N THR A 292 -16.95 -0.16 -14.81
CA THR A 292 -16.25 -1.39 -14.38
C THR A 292 -16.85 -1.96 -13.11
N LEU A 293 -17.08 -1.13 -12.09
CA LEU A 293 -17.74 -1.55 -10.84
C LEU A 293 -19.16 -2.07 -11.09
N GLU A 294 -19.93 -1.44 -11.99
CA GLU A 294 -21.24 -1.92 -12.41
C GLU A 294 -21.16 -3.33 -13.00
N ARG A 295 -20.26 -3.56 -13.97
CA ARG A 295 -20.06 -4.88 -14.59
C ARG A 295 -19.64 -5.94 -13.57
N LEU A 296 -18.75 -5.60 -12.64
CA LEU A 296 -18.31 -6.51 -11.59
C LEU A 296 -19.44 -6.90 -10.64
N ILE A 297 -20.31 -5.95 -10.30
CA ILE A 297 -21.41 -6.15 -9.35
C ILE A 297 -22.58 -6.88 -10.01
N GLN A 298 -22.83 -6.70 -11.30
CA GLN A 298 -23.75 -7.56 -12.05
C GLN A 298 -23.33 -9.03 -11.99
N ARG A 299 -22.02 -9.31 -12.04
CA ARG A 299 -21.46 -10.67 -11.88
C ARG A 299 -21.39 -11.14 -10.45
N SER A 300 -21.19 -10.22 -9.51
CA SER A 300 -21.04 -10.49 -8.08
C SER A 300 -22.07 -9.68 -7.27
N PRO A 301 -23.39 -9.99 -7.34
CA PRO A 301 -24.43 -9.14 -6.75
C PRO A 301 -24.38 -9.01 -5.22
N LYS A 302 -23.55 -9.83 -4.57
CA LYS A 302 -23.34 -9.83 -3.12
C LYS A 302 -22.00 -9.20 -2.70
N ALA A 303 -21.16 -8.83 -3.67
CA ALA A 303 -19.86 -8.26 -3.36
C ALA A 303 -20.01 -6.98 -2.55
N VAL A 304 -19.14 -6.84 -1.56
CA VAL A 304 -18.93 -5.58 -0.85
C VAL A 304 -17.84 -4.82 -1.58
N ILE A 305 -18.04 -3.52 -1.77
CA ILE A 305 -17.05 -2.64 -2.37
C ILE A 305 -16.45 -1.81 -1.26
N LEU A 306 -15.14 -1.87 -1.10
CA LEU A 306 -14.37 -1.07 -0.16
C LEU A 306 -13.57 -0.04 -0.95
N LEU A 307 -13.93 1.23 -0.80
CA LEU A 307 -13.29 2.36 -1.46
C LEU A 307 -12.46 3.12 -0.44
N SER A 308 -11.22 3.49 -0.75
CA SER A 308 -10.48 4.49 0.01
C SER A 308 -10.01 5.63 -0.89
N THR A 309 -10.18 6.86 -0.43
CA THR A 309 -9.64 8.05 -1.12
C THR A 309 -9.15 9.10 -0.12
N LYS A 310 -7.96 9.62 -0.35
CA LYS A 310 -7.48 10.91 0.18
C LYS A 310 -7.96 11.99 -0.78
N VAL A 311 -9.09 12.64 -0.48
CA VAL A 311 -9.70 13.63 -1.39
C VAL A 311 -8.78 14.82 -1.60
N ARG A 312 -8.38 15.09 -2.85
CA ARG A 312 -7.39 16.12 -3.20
C ARG A 312 -8.00 17.30 -3.92
N HIS A 313 -9.06 17.06 -4.70
CA HIS A 313 -9.70 18.08 -5.51
C HIS A 313 -11.22 17.95 -5.54
N GLU A 314 -11.92 19.08 -5.66
CA GLU A 314 -13.40 19.10 -5.67
C GLU A 314 -14.02 18.33 -6.85
N SER A 315 -13.29 18.20 -7.96
CA SER A 315 -13.77 17.45 -9.13
C SER A 315 -14.00 15.98 -8.85
N GLU A 316 -13.32 15.40 -7.85
CA GLU A 316 -13.51 14.01 -7.44
C GLU A 316 -14.93 13.73 -6.94
N ALA A 317 -15.66 14.76 -6.49
CA ALA A 317 -17.05 14.64 -6.04
C ALA A 317 -17.97 14.04 -7.11
N MET A 318 -17.66 14.22 -8.41
CA MET A 318 -18.43 13.65 -9.51
C MET A 318 -18.51 12.12 -9.47
N PHE A 319 -17.52 11.46 -8.86
CA PHE A 319 -17.55 10.02 -8.66
C PHE A 319 -18.81 9.60 -7.91
N TRP A 320 -19.14 10.29 -6.81
CA TRP A 320 -20.28 9.93 -5.97
C TRP A 320 -21.60 10.12 -6.70
N ASP A 321 -21.75 11.21 -7.46
CA ASP A 321 -22.95 11.46 -8.26
C ASP A 321 -23.18 10.34 -9.28
N LEU A 322 -22.14 9.97 -10.04
CA LEU A 322 -22.23 8.91 -11.04
C LEU A 322 -22.46 7.55 -10.38
N PHE A 323 -21.72 7.24 -9.32
CA PHE A 323 -21.80 5.97 -8.61
C PHE A 323 -23.18 5.77 -7.97
N HIS A 324 -23.76 6.80 -7.34
CA HIS A 324 -25.10 6.71 -6.78
C HIS A 324 -26.18 6.67 -7.86
N SER A 325 -25.98 7.31 -9.01
CA SER A 325 -26.92 7.24 -10.15
C SER A 325 -27.10 5.81 -10.68
N LYS A 326 -26.07 4.97 -10.57
CA LYS A 326 -26.09 3.53 -10.90
C LYS A 326 -26.70 2.66 -9.79
N GLY A 327 -27.14 3.27 -8.69
CA GLY A 327 -27.83 2.61 -7.59
C GLY A 327 -26.92 1.96 -6.54
N PHE A 328 -25.62 2.26 -6.54
CA PHE A 328 -24.72 1.83 -5.47
C PHE A 328 -25.11 2.45 -4.12
N GLN A 329 -25.20 1.62 -3.08
CA GLN A 329 -25.71 2.02 -1.77
C GLN A 329 -24.60 2.07 -0.73
N LYS A 330 -24.34 3.26 -0.15
CA LYS A 330 -23.41 3.42 0.96
C LYS A 330 -23.95 2.69 2.19
N LYS A 331 -23.13 1.84 2.81
CA LYS A 331 -23.45 1.08 4.03
C LYS A 331 -22.78 1.68 5.26
N SER A 332 -21.54 2.11 5.13
CA SER A 332 -20.85 2.88 6.15
C SER A 332 -19.71 3.71 5.55
N GLN A 333 -19.17 4.60 6.35
CA GLN A 333 -18.01 5.42 6.05
C GLN A 333 -17.23 5.64 7.34
N THR A 334 -15.91 5.62 7.24
CA THR A 334 -15.00 6.01 8.32
C THR A 334 -13.93 6.94 7.74
N SER A 335 -13.39 7.82 8.56
CA SER A 335 -12.30 8.72 8.16
C SER A 335 -11.06 8.37 8.97
N LEU A 336 -9.96 8.09 8.28
CA LEU A 336 -8.70 7.66 8.87
C LEU A 336 -7.73 8.84 8.90
N PRO A 337 -7.25 9.29 10.07
CA PRO A 337 -6.29 10.38 10.11
C PRO A 337 -4.98 9.96 9.43
N VAL A 338 -4.48 10.81 8.53
CA VAL A 338 -3.15 10.67 7.94
C VAL A 338 -2.14 11.23 8.94
N PRO A 339 -1.17 10.44 9.43
CA PRO A 339 -0.20 10.93 10.40
C PRO A 339 0.83 11.88 9.78
N GLY A 340 1.51 12.59 10.68
CA GLY A 340 2.42 13.67 10.34
C GLY A 340 1.66 14.96 10.05
N GLU A 341 2.33 15.87 9.34
CA GLU A 341 1.77 17.16 8.96
C GLU A 341 1.26 17.11 7.52
N PRO A 342 0.11 17.73 7.22
CA PRO A 342 -0.38 17.85 5.85
C PRO A 342 0.58 18.72 5.02
N GLY A 343 0.63 18.46 3.71
CA GLY A 343 1.35 19.31 2.79
C GLY A 343 0.62 20.62 2.52
N TYR A 344 1.28 21.51 1.79
CA TYR A 344 0.72 22.79 1.33
C TYR A 344 0.68 22.90 -0.20
N GLY A 345 1.06 21.83 -0.91
CA GLY A 345 0.95 21.69 -2.37
C GLY A 345 -0.49 21.49 -2.85
N TYR A 346 -0.66 21.45 -4.18
CA TYR A 346 -1.97 21.28 -4.78
C TYR A 346 -2.43 19.83 -4.59
N GLY A 347 -3.51 19.64 -3.84
CA GLY A 347 -3.98 18.30 -3.49
C GLY A 347 -3.21 17.62 -2.35
N ASP A 348 -2.35 18.33 -1.63
CA ASP A 348 -1.52 17.77 -0.56
C ASP A 348 -1.99 18.15 0.86
N SER A 349 -3.06 18.96 0.97
CA SER A 349 -3.57 19.48 2.24
C SER A 349 -4.49 18.52 3.00
N ALA A 350 -4.87 17.40 2.38
CA ALA A 350 -5.76 16.41 2.98
C ALA A 350 -5.12 15.77 4.22
N THR A 351 -5.84 15.82 5.35
CA THR A 351 -5.40 15.29 6.66
C THR A 351 -5.99 13.93 6.98
N ALA A 352 -6.84 13.39 6.12
CA ALA A 352 -7.51 12.12 6.32
C ALA A 352 -7.71 11.36 5.01
N VAL A 353 -7.87 10.05 5.14
CA VAL A 353 -8.29 9.12 4.09
C VAL A 353 -9.69 8.64 4.45
N ASP A 354 -10.65 8.90 3.58
CA ASP A 354 -12.00 8.40 3.77
C ASP A 354 -12.12 6.97 3.21
N VAL A 355 -12.64 6.07 4.04
CA VAL A 355 -12.95 4.69 3.68
C VAL A 355 -14.46 4.51 3.63
N TYR A 356 -14.96 4.02 2.50
CA TYR A 356 -16.38 3.82 2.26
C TYR A 356 -16.69 2.35 1.98
N ILE A 357 -17.81 1.90 2.52
CA ILE A 357 -18.31 0.54 2.31
C ILE A 357 -19.60 0.63 1.53
N TYR A 358 -19.66 -0.03 0.38
CA TYR A 358 -20.78 0.00 -0.55
C TYR A 358 -21.25 -1.41 -0.92
N GLN A 359 -22.48 -1.49 -1.39
CA GLN A 359 -23.01 -2.64 -2.11
C GLN A 359 -23.76 -2.18 -3.36
N GLY A 360 -23.98 -3.11 -4.30
CA GLY A 360 -24.84 -2.87 -5.47
C GLY A 360 -26.30 -2.56 -5.12
N PRO A 361 -27.12 -2.18 -6.12
CA PRO A 361 -28.51 -1.76 -5.93
C PRO A 361 -29.44 -2.83 -5.34
N ASN A 362 -29.15 -4.12 -5.58
CA ASN A 362 -29.96 -5.24 -5.12
C ASN A 362 -29.12 -6.25 -4.32
N PRO A 363 -28.64 -5.90 -3.12
CA PRO A 363 -27.83 -6.81 -2.32
C PRO A 363 -28.73 -7.96 -1.86
N ARG A 364 -28.53 -9.17 -2.43
CA ARG A 364 -29.29 -10.36 -1.99
C ARG A 364 -28.90 -10.67 -0.55
N SER A 365 -29.83 -10.52 0.40
CA SER A 365 -29.61 -10.81 1.82
C SER A 365 -29.16 -12.27 2.02
N SER A 366 -28.11 -12.46 2.81
CA SER A 366 -27.50 -13.76 3.12
C SER A 366 -28.14 -14.48 4.31
N HIS A 367 -29.26 -13.99 4.86
CA HIS A 367 -29.86 -14.54 6.08
C HIS A 367 -31.34 -14.88 5.93
N SER A 368 -31.68 -15.68 4.92
CA SER A 368 -32.91 -16.49 4.97
C SER A 368 -32.49 -17.96 4.95
N PRO A 369 -32.78 -18.75 6.00
CA PRO A 369 -32.61 -20.19 5.94
C PRO A 369 -33.45 -20.74 4.79
N PRO A 370 -33.00 -21.79 4.08
CA PRO A 370 -33.80 -22.40 3.04
C PRO A 370 -35.00 -23.10 3.68
N GLY A 371 -36.18 -22.47 3.60
CA GLY A 371 -37.49 -23.09 3.81
C GLY A 371 -38.11 -22.90 5.19
N SER A 372 -38.86 -21.82 5.38
CA SER A 372 -40.13 -21.92 6.09
C SER A 372 -41.24 -21.92 5.04
N LYS A 373 -41.83 -23.10 4.79
CA LYS A 373 -43.11 -23.16 4.09
C LYS A 373 -44.12 -22.45 4.98
N SER A 374 -44.78 -21.43 4.45
CA SER A 374 -45.99 -20.88 5.06
C SER A 374 -47.01 -22.01 5.19
N ILE A 375 -47.29 -22.42 6.42
CA ILE A 375 -48.45 -23.25 6.71
C ILE A 375 -49.63 -22.29 6.76
N SER A 376 -50.51 -22.37 5.75
CA SER A 376 -51.80 -21.68 5.78
C SER A 376 -52.66 -22.24 6.91
N PRO A 377 -53.35 -21.41 7.70
CA PRO A 377 -54.28 -21.90 8.71
C PRO A 377 -55.51 -22.50 8.03
N ALA A 378 -55.89 -23.70 8.48
CA ALA A 378 -57.18 -24.32 8.20
C ALA A 378 -58.18 -23.94 9.29
#